data_AF-R9L5B0-F1
#
_entry.id   AF-R9L5B0-F1
#
_cell.length_a   1.000
_cell.length_b   1.000
_cell.length_c   1.000
_cell.angle_alpha   90.00
_cell.angle_beta   90.00
_cell.angle_gamma   90.00
#
_symmetry.space_group_name_H-M   'P 1'
#
loop_
_entity.id
_entity.type
_entity.pdbx_description
1 polymer ?
#
loop_
_entity_poly.entity_id
_entity_poly.type
_entity_poly.pdbx_seq_one_letter_code
_entity_poly.pdbx_strand_id
1 'polypeptide(L)'
;MARVTTLPRMWWPMMGRPSTRLPYCPVCGRTSPLEQHHVVRRGAGRLFDASGREVPKPTVTLCGFGSNLLDADGRPYCHGLAHHNRLHFRWAEVRGLEEPLGGLPCPWEGGHWEYLLLDEPADYLTALGMDGWRRL
;
A
#
# COMPACT_ATOMS: atom_id res chain seq x y z
N MET A 1 4.77 5.34 -30.02
CA MET A 1 5.50 5.99 -28.91
C MET A 1 6.00 4.90 -27.98
N ALA A 2 7.29 4.91 -27.63
CA ALA A 2 7.84 3.96 -26.67
C ALA A 2 7.13 4.11 -25.32
N ARG A 3 6.79 2.98 -24.67
CA ARG A 3 6.18 2.98 -23.34
C ARG A 3 7.27 3.31 -22.32
N VAL A 4 7.31 4.56 -21.85
CA VAL A 4 8.37 5.05 -20.96
C VAL A 4 7.89 4.98 -19.51
N THR A 5 8.68 4.34 -18.64
CA THR A 5 8.48 4.38 -17.19
C THR A 5 8.77 5.78 -16.67
N THR A 6 7.79 6.40 -16.01
CA THR A 6 7.87 7.73 -15.41
C THR A 6 7.72 7.71 -13.88
N LEU A 7 7.37 6.57 -13.31
CA LEU A 7 7.20 6.40 -11.86
C LEU A 7 8.56 6.47 -11.14
N PRO A 8 8.73 7.33 -10.11
CA PRO A 8 9.94 7.35 -9.29
C PRO A 8 10.26 6.00 -8.65
N ARG A 9 11.55 5.65 -8.58
CA ARG A 9 12.03 4.34 -8.11
C ARG A 9 11.57 3.99 -6.69
N MET A 10 11.38 4.97 -5.82
CA MET A 10 10.89 4.75 -4.45
C MET A 10 9.51 4.06 -4.40
N TRP A 11 8.68 4.20 -5.44
CA TRP A 11 7.36 3.59 -5.50
C TRP A 11 7.36 2.16 -6.04
N TRP A 12 8.44 1.73 -6.70
CA TRP A 12 8.49 0.46 -7.42
C TRP A 12 8.23 -0.76 -6.52
N PRO A 13 8.74 -0.84 -5.27
CA PRO A 13 8.49 -2.00 -4.41
C PRO A 13 7.01 -2.31 -4.16
N MET A 14 6.14 -1.30 -4.26
CA MET A 14 4.70 -1.43 -4.06
C MET A 14 3.95 -1.74 -5.36
N MET A 15 4.53 -1.51 -6.53
CA MET A 15 3.83 -1.70 -7.80
C MET A 15 3.59 -3.19 -8.07
N GLY A 16 2.43 -3.51 -8.65
CA GLY A 16 2.07 -4.89 -9.01
C GLY A 16 1.74 -5.80 -7.83
N ARG A 17 1.83 -5.30 -6.60
CA ARG A 17 1.44 -6.06 -5.39
C ARG A 17 -0.09 -6.23 -5.33
N PRO A 18 -0.60 -7.23 -4.60
CA PRO A 18 -2.03 -7.48 -4.50
C PRO A 18 -2.81 -6.27 -3.98
N SER A 19 -3.98 -5.99 -4.55
CA SER A 19 -4.91 -5.02 -3.97
C SER A 19 -5.74 -5.67 -2.87
N THR A 20 -5.94 -4.97 -1.76
CA THR A 20 -6.77 -5.44 -0.64
C THR A 20 -8.19 -4.92 -0.77
N ARG A 21 -9.14 -5.83 -1.04
CA ARG A 21 -10.58 -5.53 -1.09
C ARG A 21 -11.30 -6.28 0.03
N LEU A 22 -11.68 -5.57 1.07
CA LEU A 22 -12.38 -6.10 2.24
C LEU A 22 -13.71 -5.34 2.46
N PRO A 23 -14.70 -5.95 3.14
CA PRO A 23 -15.95 -5.29 3.52
C PRO A 23 -15.81 -4.39 4.76
N TYR A 24 -14.58 -4.09 5.17
CA TYR A 24 -14.21 -3.20 6.28
C TYR A 24 -12.84 -2.57 6.01
N CYS A 25 -12.51 -1.53 6.76
CA CYS A 25 -11.17 -0.94 6.77
C CYS A 25 -10.22 -1.84 7.57
N PRO A 26 -9.15 -2.39 6.97
CA PRO A 26 -8.20 -3.28 7.66
C PRO A 26 -7.35 -2.55 8.71
N VAL A 27 -7.32 -1.21 8.69
CA VAL A 27 -6.56 -0.42 9.67
C VAL A 27 -7.34 -0.20 10.97
N CYS A 28 -8.65 0.06 10.90
CA CYS A 28 -9.46 0.42 12.08
C CYS A 28 -10.75 -0.40 12.28
N GLY A 29 -11.08 -1.31 11.36
CA GLY A 29 -12.26 -2.19 11.43
C GLY A 29 -13.59 -1.55 11.02
N ARG A 30 -13.64 -0.24 10.72
CA ARG A 30 -14.89 0.44 10.32
C ARG A 30 -15.44 -0.14 9.00
N THR A 31 -16.76 -0.33 8.92
CA THR A 31 -17.45 -0.95 7.78
C THR A 31 -18.07 0.04 6.79
N SER A 32 -18.16 1.33 7.13
CA SER A 32 -18.71 2.37 6.26
C SER A 32 -18.33 3.78 6.74
N PRO A 33 -18.23 4.78 5.84
CA PRO A 33 -18.10 4.64 4.38
C PRO A 33 -16.75 4.01 4.01
N LEU A 34 -16.68 3.30 2.87
CA LEU A 34 -15.47 2.61 2.39
C LEU A 34 -15.10 3.04 0.97
N GLU A 35 -13.83 3.31 0.71
CA GLU A 35 -13.29 3.60 -0.62
C GLU A 35 -12.00 2.81 -0.91
N GLN A 36 -11.68 2.63 -2.19
CA GLN A 36 -10.41 2.06 -2.63
C GLN A 36 -9.34 3.15 -2.72
N HIS A 37 -8.43 3.16 -1.75
CA HIS A 37 -7.29 4.09 -1.75
C HIS A 37 -6.14 3.53 -2.58
N HIS A 38 -5.55 4.33 -3.47
CA HIS A 38 -4.32 3.93 -4.17
C HIS A 38 -3.11 4.14 -3.27
N VAL A 39 -2.42 3.04 -2.94
CA VAL A 39 -1.18 3.09 -2.14
C VAL A 39 -0.12 3.98 -2.78
N VAL A 40 0.01 3.89 -4.11
CA VAL A 40 0.83 4.80 -4.92
C VAL A 40 -0.09 5.81 -5.58
N ARG A 41 0.12 7.11 -5.33
CA ARG A 41 -0.76 8.18 -5.85
C ARG A 41 -1.01 8.02 -7.36
N ARG A 42 -2.27 8.21 -7.79
CA ARG A 42 -2.66 8.09 -9.22
C ARG A 42 -1.77 8.92 -10.15
N GLY A 43 -1.44 10.15 -9.74
CA GLY A 43 -0.58 11.08 -10.50
C GLY A 43 0.93 10.83 -10.44
N ALA A 44 1.42 9.84 -9.68
CA ALA A 44 2.86 9.63 -9.48
C ALA A 44 3.67 9.15 -10.71
N GLY A 45 3.02 8.94 -11.86
CA GLY A 45 3.65 8.34 -13.05
C GLY A 45 3.24 6.88 -13.28
N ARG A 46 3.82 6.25 -14.30
CA ARG A 46 3.53 4.87 -14.75
C ARG A 46 4.79 4.00 -14.71
N LEU A 47 4.61 2.70 -14.47
CA LEU A 47 5.67 1.69 -14.53
C LEU A 47 5.31 0.66 -15.60
N PHE A 48 6.26 0.31 -16.45
CA PHE A 48 6.12 -0.76 -17.44
C PHE A 48 7.11 -1.89 -17.15
N ASP A 49 6.68 -3.14 -17.34
CA ASP A 49 7.54 -4.32 -17.21
C ASP A 49 8.40 -4.54 -18.48
N ALA A 50 9.23 -5.59 -18.46
CA ALA A 50 10.12 -5.94 -19.57
C ALA A 50 9.36 -6.29 -20.88
N SER A 51 8.10 -6.72 -20.77
CA SER A 51 7.22 -6.97 -21.93
C SER A 51 6.53 -5.70 -22.44
N GLY A 52 6.75 -4.57 -21.75
CA GLY A 52 6.10 -3.30 -22.01
C GLY A 52 4.68 -3.21 -21.47
N ARG A 53 4.20 -4.12 -20.61
CA ARG A 53 2.87 -4.03 -19.99
C ARG A 53 2.90 -3.06 -18.82
N GLU A 54 1.86 -2.24 -18.67
CA GLU A 54 1.73 -1.33 -17.53
C GLU A 54 1.47 -2.13 -16.25
N VAL A 55 2.32 -1.90 -15.24
CA VAL A 55 2.20 -2.51 -13.93
C VAL A 55 1.14 -1.74 -13.12
N PRO A 56 0.09 -2.41 -12.61
CA PRO A 56 -0.99 -1.72 -11.92
C PRO A 56 -0.55 -1.18 -10.56
N LYS A 57 -1.15 -0.05 -10.17
CA LYS A 57 -1.02 0.52 -8.81
C LYS A 57 -2.00 -0.21 -7.88
N PRO A 58 -1.53 -0.83 -6.79
CA PRO A 58 -2.42 -1.50 -5.87
C PRO A 58 -3.34 -0.52 -5.14
N THR A 59 -4.49 -1.03 -4.73
CA THR A 59 -5.42 -0.33 -3.85
C THR A 59 -5.67 -1.08 -2.55
N VAL A 60 -6.05 -0.35 -1.50
CA VAL A 60 -6.46 -0.90 -0.21
C VAL A 60 -7.82 -0.30 0.15
N THR A 61 -8.78 -1.12 0.58
CA THR A 61 -10.04 -0.62 1.18
C THR A 61 -9.71 0.22 2.42
N LEU A 62 -10.12 1.48 2.48
CA LEU A 62 -10.03 2.31 3.69
C LEU A 62 -11.37 2.94 4.02
N CYS A 63 -11.58 3.25 5.29
CA CYS A 63 -12.78 3.99 5.70
C CYS A 63 -12.64 5.48 5.40
N GLY A 64 -13.78 6.12 5.11
CA GLY A 64 -13.85 7.51 4.68
C GLY A 64 -14.07 7.64 3.18
N PHE A 65 -14.14 8.90 2.73
CA PHE A 65 -14.41 9.25 1.36
C PHE A 65 -13.66 10.52 0.96
N GLY A 66 -13.14 10.54 -0.26
CA GLY A 66 -12.28 11.62 -0.72
C GLY A 66 -11.07 11.84 0.20
N SER A 67 -10.80 13.10 0.53
CA SER A 67 -9.72 13.51 1.44
C SER A 67 -10.22 13.94 2.83
N ASN A 68 -11.48 13.62 3.18
CA ASN A 68 -12.06 13.99 4.46
C ASN A 68 -11.31 13.32 5.61
N LEU A 69 -10.78 14.12 6.53
CA LEU A 69 -9.95 13.63 7.61
C LEU A 69 -10.78 13.07 8.76
N LEU A 70 -11.94 13.65 9.06
CA LEU A 70 -12.76 13.33 10.22
C LEU A 70 -14.20 12.99 9.81
N ASP A 71 -14.86 12.15 10.61
CA ASP A 71 -16.31 11.97 10.56
C ASP A 71 -17.06 13.01 11.39
N ALA A 72 -18.39 12.87 11.44
CA ALA A 72 -19.27 13.78 12.19
C ALA A 72 -19.02 13.77 13.71
N ASP A 73 -18.46 12.67 14.24
CA ASP A 73 -18.12 12.51 15.66
C ASP A 73 -16.67 12.93 15.96
N GLY A 74 -15.95 13.50 14.99
CA GLY A 74 -14.56 13.92 15.12
C GLY A 74 -13.55 12.78 15.10
N ARG A 75 -13.95 11.56 14.71
CA ARG A 75 -13.03 10.41 14.60
C ARG A 75 -12.36 10.39 13.23
N PRO A 76 -11.09 10.01 13.14
CA PRO A 76 -10.37 10.07 11.88
C PRO A 76 -10.80 8.98 10.89
N TYR A 77 -10.87 9.34 9.63
CA TYR A 77 -10.96 8.43 8.51
C TYR A 77 -9.57 7.99 8.06
N CYS A 78 -9.34 6.68 7.96
CA CYS A 78 -8.06 6.14 7.46
C CYS A 78 -7.78 6.58 6.01
N HIS A 79 -8.81 6.72 5.19
CA HIS A 79 -8.64 7.21 3.82
C HIS A 79 -8.12 8.66 3.82
N GLY A 80 -8.70 9.53 4.66
CA GLY A 80 -8.22 10.89 4.87
C GLY A 80 -6.79 10.91 5.39
N LEU A 81 -6.50 10.16 6.45
CA LEU A 81 -5.14 10.06 7.01
C LEU A 81 -4.08 9.71 5.94
N ALA A 82 -4.41 8.84 4.98
CA ALA A 82 -3.49 8.50 3.89
C ALA A 82 -3.26 9.68 2.93
N HIS A 83 -4.30 10.43 2.56
CA HIS A 83 -4.15 11.66 1.75
C HIS A 83 -3.36 12.75 2.47
N HIS A 84 -3.48 12.82 3.79
CA HIS A 84 -2.78 13.77 4.65
C HIS A 84 -1.39 13.29 5.09
N ASN A 85 -0.84 12.23 4.48
CA ASN A 85 0.50 11.68 4.80
C ASN A 85 0.68 11.29 6.28
N ARG A 86 -0.41 10.88 6.93
CA ARG A 86 -0.44 10.36 8.31
C ARG A 86 -0.71 8.86 8.37
N LEU A 87 -1.01 8.23 7.24
CA LEU A 87 -1.09 6.78 7.10
C LEU A 87 -0.27 6.38 5.87
N HIS A 88 0.74 5.55 6.09
CA HIS A 88 1.66 5.07 5.05
C HIS A 88 1.55 3.57 4.89
N PHE A 89 1.92 3.07 3.71
CA PHE A 89 1.94 1.64 3.40
C PHE A 89 3.29 1.21 2.85
N ARG A 90 3.69 -0.02 3.15
CA ARG A 90 4.84 -0.67 2.51
C ARG A 90 4.54 -2.14 2.25
N TRP A 91 5.26 -2.70 1.28
CA TRP A 91 5.27 -4.13 1.07
C TRP A 91 6.44 -4.73 1.84
N ALA A 92 6.15 -5.60 2.81
CA ALA A 92 7.16 -6.38 3.49
C ALA A 92 7.38 -7.69 2.72
N GLU A 93 8.55 -7.85 2.12
CA GLU A 93 8.90 -9.09 1.43
C GLU A 93 9.18 -10.20 2.43
N VAL A 94 8.64 -11.38 2.16
CA VAL A 94 8.99 -12.60 2.90
C VAL A 94 9.60 -13.56 1.89
N ARG A 95 10.82 -14.02 2.19
CA ARG A 95 11.57 -14.97 1.38
C ARG A 95 11.97 -16.13 2.28
N GLY A 96 11.50 -17.32 1.96
CA GLY A 96 11.88 -18.55 2.66
C GLY A 96 12.71 -19.47 1.78
N LEU A 97 13.55 -20.28 2.42
CA LEU A 97 14.24 -21.44 1.83
C LEU A 97 13.78 -22.75 2.49
N GLU A 98 12.60 -22.77 3.10
CA GLU A 98 12.11 -24.00 3.73
C GLU A 98 11.87 -25.08 2.67
N GLU A 99 12.32 -26.30 2.96
CA GLU A 99 12.12 -27.44 2.08
C GLU A 99 10.62 -27.66 1.86
N PRO A 100 10.12 -27.60 0.62
CA PRO A 100 8.76 -28.01 0.35
C PRO A 100 8.64 -29.52 0.59
N LEU A 101 7.39 -29.97 0.77
CA LEU A 101 7.03 -31.38 0.62
C LEU A 101 7.71 -31.94 -0.64
N GLY A 102 8.77 -32.75 -0.48
CA GLY A 102 9.52 -33.35 -1.59
C GLY A 102 10.97 -32.90 -1.81
N GLY A 103 11.58 -32.08 -0.94
CA GLY A 103 13.05 -31.90 -0.91
C GLY A 103 13.68 -31.12 -2.08
N LEU A 104 12.89 -30.37 -2.84
CA LEU A 104 13.39 -29.44 -3.87
C LEU A 104 13.31 -28.02 -3.34
N PRO A 105 14.39 -27.25 -3.15
CA PRO A 105 14.28 -25.87 -2.67
C PRO A 105 13.39 -25.05 -3.64
N CYS A 106 12.16 -24.73 -3.23
CA CYS A 106 11.32 -23.78 -3.95
C CYS A 106 11.44 -22.43 -3.23
N PRO A 107 12.14 -21.44 -3.82
CA PRO A 107 12.08 -20.10 -3.27
C PRO A 107 10.63 -19.62 -3.43
N TRP A 108 9.91 -19.53 -2.32
CA TRP A 108 8.64 -18.81 -2.32
C TRP A 108 8.95 -17.34 -2.05
N GLU A 109 8.71 -16.53 -3.07
CA GLU A 109 8.72 -15.08 -2.95
C GLU A 109 7.30 -14.63 -2.61
N GLY A 110 7.14 -14.09 -1.41
CA GLY A 110 5.87 -13.60 -0.93
C GLY A 110 6.00 -12.24 -0.25
N GLY A 111 4.98 -11.91 0.51
CA GLY A 111 4.98 -10.74 1.34
C GLY A 111 3.59 -10.37 1.83
N HIS A 112 3.54 -9.32 2.61
CA HIS A 112 2.29 -8.76 3.11
C HIS A 112 2.36 -7.24 3.11
N TRP A 113 1.18 -6.64 3.13
CA TRP A 113 1.05 -5.22 3.36
C TRP A 113 1.32 -4.89 4.82
N GLU A 114 2.07 -3.83 5.05
CA GLU A 114 2.20 -3.20 6.35
C GLU A 114 1.77 -1.75 6.25
N TYR A 115 1.28 -1.21 7.35
CA TYR A 115 0.92 0.19 7.49
C TYR A 115 1.63 0.84 8.67
N LEU A 116 1.82 2.15 8.58
CA LEU A 116 2.34 3.01 9.64
C LEU A 116 1.39 4.19 9.83
N LEU A 117 0.93 4.38 11.06
CA LEU A 117 0.05 5.48 11.44
C LEU A 117 0.87 6.52 12.22
N LEU A 118 0.72 7.79 11.86
CA LEU A 118 1.47 8.90 12.42
C LEU A 118 0.55 9.99 13.00
N ASP A 119 0.97 10.59 14.10
CA ASP A 119 0.29 11.72 14.72
C ASP A 119 0.47 13.01 13.89
N GLU A 120 1.65 13.19 13.29
CA GLU A 120 1.97 14.31 12.40
C GLU A 120 2.31 13.82 10.99
N PRO A 121 2.08 14.64 9.95
CA PRO A 121 2.36 14.25 8.57
C PRO A 121 3.87 14.11 8.31
N ALA A 122 4.25 13.07 7.55
CA ALA A 122 5.63 12.87 7.09
C ALA A 122 5.66 12.47 5.61
N ASP A 123 6.70 12.84 4.87
CA ASP A 123 6.87 12.31 3.51
C ASP A 123 7.18 10.80 3.54
N TYR A 124 6.99 10.13 2.40
CA TYR A 124 7.07 8.67 2.32
C TYR A 124 8.47 8.11 2.66
N LEU A 125 9.55 8.77 2.24
CA LEU A 125 10.90 8.27 2.49
C LEU A 125 11.26 8.42 3.96
N THR A 126 10.86 9.52 4.59
CA THR A 126 10.98 9.69 6.04
C THR A 126 10.19 8.61 6.79
N ALA A 127 8.92 8.39 6.44
CA ALA A 127 8.08 7.37 7.06
C ALA A 127 8.66 5.94 6.92
N LEU A 128 9.30 5.64 5.79
CA LEU A 128 9.91 4.33 5.54
C LEU A 128 11.04 4.00 6.53
N GLY A 129 11.75 5.01 7.02
CA GLY A 129 12.80 4.88 8.02
C GLY A 129 12.31 4.83 9.47
N MET A 130 11.01 4.98 9.71
CA MET A 130 10.43 4.95 11.06
C MET A 130 10.07 3.52 11.49
N ASP A 131 10.10 3.29 12.79
CA ASP A 131 9.58 2.07 13.41
C ASP A 131 8.05 2.11 13.57
N GLY A 132 7.46 0.99 14.02
CA GLY A 132 6.03 0.92 14.36
C GLY A 132 5.11 0.42 13.24
N TRP A 133 5.69 -0.09 12.15
CA TRP A 133 4.96 -0.76 11.08
C TRP A 133 4.18 -1.97 11.59
N ARG A 134 2.92 -2.08 11.17
CA ARG A 134 2.02 -3.17 11.56
C ARG A 134 1.52 -3.88 10.32
N ARG A 135 1.37 -5.20 10.41
CA ARG A 135 0.74 -6.00 9.38
C ARG A 135 -0.71 -5.54 9.19
N LEU A 136 -1.10 -5.39 7.93
CA LEU A 136 -2.44 -5.05 7.49
C LEU A 136 -3.36 -6.28 7.44
#